data_AF-A0A2S9G9T4-F1
#
_entry.id   AF-A0A2S9G9T4-F1
#
_cell.length_a   1.000
_cell.length_b   1.000
_cell.length_c   1.000
_cell.angle_alpha   90.00
_cell.angle_beta   90.00
_cell.angle_gamma   90.00
#
_symmetry.space_group_name_H-M   'P 1'
#
loop_
_entity.id
_entity.type
_entity.pdbx_description
1 polymer ?
#
loop_
_entity_poly.entity_id
_entity_poly.type
_entity_poly.pdbx_seq_one_letter_code
_entity_poly.pdbx_strand_id
1 'polypeptide(L)'
;AAVTSTIELITGIALLIQRDPIVTAKEAASIDLISNGRFVFGVGAGWNIEELRHHGTDPKTRGALLDERIEAIKALWTTEPAEY
;
A
#
# COMPACT_ATOMS: atom_id res chain seq x y z
N ALA A 1 0.35 16.79 2.74
CA ALA A 1 1.81 16.96 2.63
C ALA A 1 2.22 18.41 2.45
N ALA A 2 1.81 19.06 1.35
CA ALA A 2 2.28 20.39 0.97
C ALA A 2 1.99 21.55 1.96
N VAL A 3 0.97 21.43 2.81
CA VAL A 3 0.53 22.51 3.72
C VAL A 3 1.01 22.32 5.16
N THR A 4 1.81 21.30 5.45
CA THR A 4 2.40 21.04 6.77
C THR A 4 3.87 20.65 6.61
N SER A 5 4.71 20.95 7.61
CA SER A 5 6.14 20.67 7.56
C SER A 5 6.62 19.60 8.54
N THR A 6 5.87 19.29 9.61
CA THR A 6 6.36 18.44 10.70
C THR A 6 5.46 17.24 11.03
N ILE A 7 4.14 17.38 10.92
CA ILE A 7 3.22 16.30 11.30
C ILE A 7 3.33 15.10 10.35
N GLU A 8 3.26 13.89 10.89
CA GLU A 8 3.17 12.66 10.09
C GLU A 8 1.83 12.58 9.34
N LEU A 9 1.84 11.88 8.21
CA LEU A 9 0.67 11.66 7.37
C LEU A 9 0.48 10.16 7.19
N ILE A 10 -0.64 9.63 7.65
CA ILE A 10 -0.88 8.18 7.68
C ILE A 10 -2.11 7.79 6.87
N THR A 11 -2.04 6.68 6.14
CA THR A 11 -3.24 5.98 5.66
C THR A 11 -3.82 5.15 6.81
N GLY A 12 -5.05 5.45 7.22
CA GLY A 12 -5.76 4.72 8.27
C GLY A 12 -7.00 3.98 7.75
N ILE A 13 -6.91 2.98 6.88
CA ILE A 13 -5.75 2.25 6.33
C ILE A 13 -5.91 2.10 4.81
N ALA A 14 -4.82 1.87 4.08
CA ALA A 14 -4.89 1.48 2.68
C ALA A 14 -5.23 -0.01 2.54
N LEU A 15 -6.34 -0.34 1.87
CA LEU A 15 -6.77 -1.72 1.63
C LEU A 15 -5.96 -2.34 0.49
N LEU A 16 -4.75 -2.81 0.81
CA LEU A 16 -3.73 -3.07 -0.19
C LEU A 16 -4.11 -4.16 -1.20
N ILE A 17 -4.83 -5.17 -0.73
CA ILE A 17 -5.31 -6.29 -1.56
C ILE A 17 -6.48 -5.93 -2.48
N GLN A 18 -6.95 -4.68 -2.44
CA GLN A 18 -7.97 -4.15 -3.34
C GLN A 18 -7.37 -3.12 -4.33
N ARG A 19 -6.03 -3.00 -4.37
CA ARG A 19 -5.31 -2.03 -5.19
C ARG A 19 -4.28 -2.71 -6.07
N ASP A 20 -3.96 -2.06 -7.19
CA ASP A 20 -2.82 -2.47 -8.02
C ASP A 20 -1.49 -2.21 -7.26
N PRO A 21 -0.61 -3.21 -7.11
CA PRO A 21 0.61 -3.07 -6.30
C PRO A 21 1.64 -2.12 -6.93
N ILE A 22 1.75 -2.08 -8.26
CA ILE A 22 2.75 -1.25 -8.96
C ILE A 22 2.35 0.23 -8.85
N VAL A 23 1.09 0.54 -9.13
CA VAL A 23 0.54 1.89 -8.98
C VAL A 23 0.63 2.33 -7.52
N THR A 24 0.22 1.48 -6.58
CA THR A 24 0.25 1.81 -5.15
C THR A 24 1.67 2.05 -4.64
N ALA A 25 2.66 1.24 -5.06
CA ALA A 25 4.07 1.45 -4.73
C ALA A 25 4.56 2.83 -5.20
N LYS A 26 4.19 3.22 -6.43
CA LYS A 26 4.57 4.53 -6.99
C LYS A 26 3.89 5.68 -6.27
N GLU A 27 2.59 5.57 -5.97
CA GLU A 27 1.83 6.58 -5.23
C GLU A 27 2.42 6.82 -3.83
N ALA A 28 2.67 5.74 -3.09
CA ALA A 28 3.24 5.79 -1.75
C ALA A 28 4.65 6.41 -1.75
N ALA A 29 5.53 5.98 -2.66
CA ALA A 29 6.88 6.56 -2.80
C ALA A 29 6.82 8.05 -3.21
N SER A 30 5.86 8.44 -4.04
CA SER A 30 5.70 9.84 -4.46
C SER A 30 5.24 10.73 -3.30
N ILE A 31 4.29 10.27 -2.50
CA ILE A 31 3.84 11.00 -1.31
C ILE A 31 4.95 11.07 -0.26
N ASP A 32 5.70 9.98 -0.06
CA ASP A 32 6.85 9.96 0.84
C ASP A 32 7.86 11.05 0.46
N LEU A 33 8.25 11.12 -0.81
CA LEU A 33 9.17 12.13 -1.33
C LEU A 33 8.61 13.56 -1.17
N ILE A 34 7.35 13.80 -1.55
CA ILE A 34 6.71 15.13 -1.41
C ILE A 34 6.56 15.53 0.06
N SER A 35 6.37 14.56 0.95
CA SER A 35 6.23 14.80 2.38
C SER A 35 7.58 14.96 3.10
N ASN A 36 8.70 14.73 2.41
CA ASN A 36 10.04 14.65 2.99
C ASN A 36 10.14 13.59 4.10
N GLY A 37 9.69 12.36 3.80
CA GLY A 37 9.82 11.21 4.71
C GLY A 37 8.80 11.14 5.84
N ARG A 38 7.73 11.96 5.81
CA ARG A 38 6.70 12.00 6.87
C ARG A 38 5.52 11.08 6.60
N PHE A 39 5.54 10.34 5.50
CA PHE A 39 4.45 9.48 5.12
C PHE A 39 4.58 8.13 5.82
N VAL A 40 3.53 7.73 6.54
CA VAL A 40 3.42 6.43 7.16
C VAL A 40 2.40 5.61 6.37
N PHE A 41 2.88 4.59 5.67
CA PHE A 41 2.01 3.77 4.83
C PHE A 41 1.33 2.66 5.64
N GLY A 42 0.24 3.01 6.35
CA GLY A 42 -0.60 2.05 7.06
C GLY A 42 -1.45 1.22 6.10
N VAL A 43 -1.30 -0.10 6.12
CA VAL A 43 -1.98 -1.04 5.21
C VAL A 43 -2.80 -2.07 5.98
N GLY A 44 -3.80 -2.65 5.31
CA GLY A 44 -4.45 -3.85 5.82
C GLY A 44 -5.35 -4.54 4.81
N ALA A 45 -5.97 -5.63 5.26
CA ALA A 45 -6.70 -6.56 4.40
C ALA A 45 -8.16 -6.19 4.17
N GLY A 46 -8.72 -5.23 4.92
CA GLY A 46 -10.14 -4.90 4.86
C GLY A 46 -11.05 -5.96 5.49
N TRP A 47 -12.25 -5.53 5.86
CA TRP A 47 -13.22 -6.37 6.58
C TRP A 47 -14.48 -6.66 5.77
N ASN A 48 -14.83 -5.78 4.82
CA ASN A 48 -16.05 -5.89 4.04
C ASN A 48 -15.89 -6.95 2.93
N ILE A 49 -16.62 -8.05 3.08
CA ILE A 49 -16.56 -9.23 2.20
C ILE A 49 -17.03 -8.89 0.78
N GLU A 50 -18.08 -8.08 0.65
CA GLU A 50 -18.63 -7.73 -0.66
C GLU A 50 -17.69 -6.76 -1.41
N GLU A 51 -17.10 -5.80 -0.70
CA GLU A 51 -16.08 -4.92 -1.27
C GLU A 51 -14.85 -5.70 -1.76
N LEU A 52 -14.37 -6.66 -0.97
CA LEU A 52 -13.26 -7.54 -1.37
C LEU A 52 -13.57 -8.28 -2.68
N ARG A 53 -14.76 -8.89 -2.76
CA ARG A 53 -15.20 -9.62 -3.96
C ARG A 53 -15.35 -8.72 -5.18
N HIS A 54 -15.86 -7.49 -5.00
CA HIS A 54 -15.95 -6.52 -6.09
C HIS A 54 -14.58 -6.13 -6.65
N HIS A 55 -13.54 -6.14 -5.82
CA HIS A 55 -12.15 -5.92 -6.25
C HIS A 55 -11.44 -7.20 -6.70
N GLY A 56 -12.16 -8.31 -6.87
CA GLY A 56 -11.61 -9.58 -7.35
C GLY A 56 -10.82 -10.37 -6.31
N THR A 57 -10.87 -9.98 -5.04
CA THR A 57 -10.10 -10.61 -3.97
C THR A 57 -10.93 -11.65 -3.22
N ASP A 58 -10.41 -12.87 -3.10
CA ASP A 58 -11.01 -13.91 -2.27
C ASP A 58 -10.83 -13.56 -0.77
N PRO A 59 -11.93 -13.35 -0.01
CA PRO A 59 -11.85 -13.05 1.41
C PRO A 59 -11.11 -14.11 2.23
N LYS A 60 -11.02 -15.36 1.75
CA LYS A 60 -10.32 -16.46 2.44
C LYS A 60 -8.80 -16.34 2.36
N THR A 61 -8.26 -15.72 1.31
CA THR A 61 -6.82 -15.60 1.08
C THR A 61 -6.29 -14.21 1.44
N ARG A 62 -7.16 -13.29 1.90
CA ARG A 62 -6.85 -11.87 2.13
C ARG A 62 -5.61 -11.58 2.98
N GLY A 63 -5.30 -12.44 3.96
CA GLY A 63 -4.11 -12.29 4.81
C GLY A 63 -2.83 -12.60 4.04
N ALA A 64 -2.77 -13.80 3.43
CA ALA A 64 -1.63 -14.21 2.62
C ALA A 64 -1.40 -13.26 1.42
N LEU A 65 -2.48 -12.80 0.78
CA LEU A 65 -2.38 -11.82 -0.30
C LEU A 65 -1.89 -10.46 0.19
N LEU A 66 -2.24 -10.04 1.42
CA LEU A 66 -1.70 -8.81 2.01
C LEU A 66 -0.19 -8.92 2.21
N ASP A 67 0.27 -10.04 2.79
CA ASP A 67 1.69 -10.30 2.99
C ASP A 67 2.44 -10.29 1.65
N GLU A 68 1.92 -10.99 0.64
CA GLU A 68 2.47 -10.99 -0.72
C GLU A 68 2.60 -9.58 -1.30
N ARG A 69 1.55 -8.76 -1.16
CA ARG A 69 1.53 -7.39 -1.68
C ARG A 69 2.52 -6.48 -0.93
N ILE A 70 2.70 -6.67 0.37
CA ILE A 70 3.69 -5.93 1.16
C ILE A 70 5.10 -6.25 0.67
N GLU A 71 5.42 -7.53 0.47
CA GLU A 71 6.74 -7.94 0.00
C GLU A 71 7.01 -7.48 -1.45
N ALA A 72 6.04 -7.58 -2.34
CA ALA A 72 6.15 -7.06 -3.71
C ALA A 72 6.46 -5.55 -3.72
N ILE A 73 5.76 -4.77 -2.90
CA ILE A 73 5.97 -3.31 -2.81
C ILE A 73 7.35 -2.99 -2.24
N LYS A 74 7.81 -3.71 -1.20
CA LYS A 74 9.16 -3.55 -0.68
C LYS A 74 10.22 -3.86 -1.74
N ALA A 75 10.04 -4.92 -2.52
CA ALA A 75 10.95 -5.27 -3.61
C ALA A 75 11.02 -4.15 -4.66
N LEU A 76 9.85 -3.63 -5.08
CA LEU A 76 9.74 -2.50 -6.01
C LEU A 76 10.46 -1.23 -5.54
N TRP A 77 10.60 -1.02 -4.23
CA TRP A 77 11.29 0.16 -3.68
C TRP A 77 12.78 -0.03 -3.45
N THR A 78 13.24 -1.27 -3.27
CA THR A 78 14.58 -1.54 -2.73
C THR A 78 15.51 -2.32 -3.65
N THR A 79 15.01 -2.85 -4.77
CA THR A 79 15.79 -3.69 -5.70
C THR A 79 15.75 -3.14 -7.12
N GLU A 80 16.88 -3.21 -7.85
CA GLU A 80 16.98 -2.81 -9.26
C GLU A 80 17.83 -3.80 -10.09
N PRO A 81 17.24 -4.51 -11.09
CA PRO A 81 15.80 -4.53 -11.40
C PRO A 81 15.00 -5.27 -10.32
N ALA A 82 13.77 -4.81 -10.06
CA ALA A 82 12.87 -5.48 -9.12
C ALA A 82 12.20 -6.70 -9.78
N GLU A 83 12.12 -7.81 -9.05
CA GLU A 83 11.44 -9.06 -9.43
C GLU A 83 10.69 -9.62 -8.21
N TYR A 84 9.47 -10.14 -8.40
CA TYR A 84 8.64 -10.74 -7.36
C TYR A 84 7.61 -11.71 -7.95
#